data_AF-A0A521DF67-F1
#
_entry.id   AF-A0A521DF67-F1
#
_cell.length_a   1.000
_cell.length_b   1.000
_cell.length_c   1.000
_cell.angle_alpha   90.00
_cell.angle_beta   90.00
_cell.angle_gamma   90.00
#
_symmetry.space_group_name_H-M   'P 1'
#
loop_
_entity.id
_entity.type
_entity.pdbx_description
1 polymer ?
#
loop_
_entity_poly.entity_id
_entity_poly.type
_entity_poly.pdbx_seq_one_letter_code
_entity_poly.pdbx_strand_id
1 'polypeptide(L)'
;MSTPLHIIFSWFEKGDIPTEYQFKQTFSSFRHLDEKIKMDEVAGLYEAFQKTLSASTFTDHLEDQNAHISVLAKRNASNLTDANVEEWKEKLKIKLAATIDGSEETGNVFTKEQIREIVNVFQAKDDEMLEHIRRINEILASDDANLDELQEIVDYIKENRQQIELLKEAVIRNISDDTINLAGMYSNWGSITYQNQFNDLVYSKIKNIEDAASAEKIKHEERVRGDSRIKHDLDTLSFVIDAYDTVTMFTIPIKVRRIDTNTIEVLFDSLPPNIIQLTIKKI
;
A
#
# COMPACT_ATOMS: atom_id res chain seq x y z
N MET A 1 -24.87 47.15 -104.37
CA MET A 1 -24.24 48.08 -103.42
C MET A 1 -25.07 49.35 -103.41
N SER A 2 -25.43 49.88 -102.24
CA SER A 2 -26.13 51.17 -102.14
C SER A 2 -25.22 52.28 -102.66
N THR A 3 -25.79 53.25 -103.38
CA THR A 3 -25.03 54.40 -103.83
C THR A 3 -24.69 55.28 -102.61
N PRO A 4 -23.43 55.67 -102.38
CA PRO A 4 -23.07 56.58 -101.30
C PRO A 4 -23.87 57.88 -101.34
N LEU A 5 -24.32 58.35 -100.17
CA LEU A 5 -25.16 59.55 -100.06
C LEU A 5 -24.56 60.79 -100.74
N HIS A 6 -23.24 60.97 -100.66
CA HIS A 6 -22.57 62.11 -101.30
C HIS A 6 -22.68 62.07 -102.84
N ILE A 7 -22.71 60.89 -103.44
CA ILE A 7 -22.92 60.72 -104.89
C ILE A 7 -24.38 61.00 -105.23
N ILE A 8 -25.33 60.53 -104.41
CA ILE A 8 -26.76 60.84 -104.57
C ILE A 8 -26.98 62.36 -104.52
N PHE A 9 -26.39 63.05 -103.53
CA PHE A 9 -26.55 64.49 -103.37
C PHE A 9 -26.05 65.29 -104.58
N SER A 10 -24.97 64.86 -105.25
CA SER A 10 -24.48 65.52 -106.46
C SER A 10 -25.45 65.48 -107.65
N TRP A 11 -26.44 64.59 -107.66
CA TRP A 11 -27.43 64.51 -108.76
C TRP A 11 -28.59 65.50 -108.61
N PHE A 12 -28.68 66.18 -107.47
CA PHE A 12 -29.77 67.10 -107.12
C PHE A 12 -29.23 68.50 -106.77
N GLU A 13 -28.05 68.87 -107.27
CA GLU A 13 -27.52 70.22 -107.12
C GLU A 13 -28.34 71.24 -107.95
N LYS A 14 -28.21 72.51 -107.60
CA LYS A 14 -29.01 73.57 -108.21
C LYS A 14 -28.70 73.69 -109.71
N GLY A 15 -29.68 73.36 -110.54
CA GLY A 15 -29.56 73.43 -112.00
C GLY A 15 -29.41 72.06 -112.67
N ASP A 16 -29.20 71.01 -111.88
CA ASP A 16 -29.10 69.64 -112.38
C ASP A 16 -30.44 68.93 -112.39
N ILE A 17 -30.63 68.05 -113.39
CA ILE A 17 -31.81 67.19 -113.51
C ILE A 17 -31.32 65.74 -113.50
N PRO A 18 -31.70 64.94 -112.49
CA PRO A 18 -31.29 63.55 -112.43
C PRO A 18 -31.93 62.76 -113.58
N THR A 19 -31.15 61.85 -114.17
CA THR A 19 -31.66 60.83 -115.09
C THR A 19 -32.59 59.87 -114.34
N GLU A 20 -33.44 59.16 -115.09
CA GLU A 20 -34.31 58.10 -114.52
C GLU A 20 -33.51 57.07 -113.70
N TYR A 21 -32.32 56.71 -114.18
CA TYR A 21 -31.42 55.80 -113.46
C TYR A 21 -30.98 56.38 -112.11
N GLN A 22 -30.51 57.63 -112.09
CA GLN A 22 -30.08 58.32 -110.86
C GLN A 22 -31.23 58.48 -109.87
N PHE A 23 -32.42 58.80 -110.37
CA PHE A 23 -33.63 58.87 -109.56
C PHE A 23 -33.98 57.52 -108.93
N LYS A 24 -33.96 56.43 -109.71
CA LYS A 24 -34.19 55.07 -109.20
C LYS A 24 -33.13 54.66 -108.18
N GLN A 25 -31.86 54.95 -108.44
CA GLN A 25 -30.76 54.65 -107.51
C GLN A 25 -30.89 55.38 -106.18
N THR A 26 -31.49 56.58 -106.16
CA THR A 26 -31.73 57.34 -104.93
C THR A 26 -32.60 56.54 -103.97
N PHE A 27 -33.77 56.09 -104.42
CA PHE A 27 -34.69 55.34 -103.57
C PHE A 27 -34.20 53.93 -103.26
N SER A 28 -33.53 53.26 -104.20
CA SER A 28 -32.94 51.94 -103.97
C SER A 28 -31.71 51.94 -103.05
N SER A 29 -31.17 53.12 -102.72
CA SER A 29 -30.06 53.25 -101.76
C SER A 29 -30.51 53.45 -100.32
N PHE A 30 -31.79 53.77 -100.11
CA PHE A 30 -32.40 53.77 -98.79
C PHE A 30 -33.02 52.41 -98.49
N ARG A 31 -32.93 52.03 -97.23
CA ARG A 31 -33.54 50.82 -96.71
C ARG A 31 -35.05 50.98 -96.66
N HIS A 32 -35.79 49.97 -97.15
CA HIS A 32 -37.25 50.00 -97.13
C HIS A 32 -37.80 49.40 -95.81
N LEU A 33 -39.02 49.79 -95.43
CA LEU A 33 -39.62 49.38 -94.13
C LEU A 33 -39.98 47.89 -94.09
N ASP A 34 -40.21 47.28 -95.24
CA ASP A 34 -40.48 45.86 -95.42
C ASP A 34 -39.22 44.99 -95.37
N GLU A 35 -38.03 45.60 -95.45
CA GLU A 35 -36.77 44.89 -95.30
C GLU A 35 -36.48 44.61 -93.81
N LYS A 36 -36.04 43.39 -93.47
CA LYS A 36 -35.62 43.00 -92.11
C LYS A 36 -34.15 43.33 -91.87
N ILE A 37 -33.82 43.89 -90.70
CA ILE A 37 -32.43 44.26 -90.36
C ILE A 37 -31.73 42.97 -90.00
N LYS A 38 -30.60 42.68 -90.66
CA LYS A 38 -29.82 41.50 -90.29
C LYS A 38 -28.97 41.82 -89.07
N MET A 39 -28.74 40.82 -88.23
CA MET A 39 -28.05 40.99 -86.95
C MET A 39 -26.62 41.55 -87.10
N ASP A 40 -25.94 41.19 -88.18
CA ASP A 40 -24.59 41.60 -88.55
C ASP A 40 -24.50 43.04 -89.07
N GLU A 41 -25.62 43.67 -89.41
CA GLU A 41 -25.69 45.08 -89.81
C GLU A 41 -25.69 46.04 -88.59
N VAL A 42 -25.94 45.52 -87.38
CA VAL A 42 -25.97 46.31 -86.15
C VAL A 42 -24.76 45.98 -85.30
N ALA A 43 -23.79 46.92 -85.26
CA ALA A 43 -22.59 46.78 -84.46
C ALA A 43 -22.91 46.52 -82.97
N GLY A 44 -22.32 45.48 -82.39
CA GLY A 44 -22.49 45.13 -80.97
C GLY A 44 -23.74 44.30 -80.64
N LEU A 45 -24.69 44.13 -81.57
CA LEU A 45 -25.93 43.42 -81.31
C LEU A 45 -25.72 41.92 -81.17
N TYR A 46 -24.83 41.35 -81.98
CA TYR A 46 -24.48 39.94 -81.89
C TYR A 46 -23.82 39.61 -80.54
N GLU A 47 -22.86 40.42 -80.10
CA GLU A 47 -22.16 40.24 -78.83
C GLU A 47 -23.08 40.43 -77.62
N ALA A 48 -24.02 41.38 -77.69
CA ALA A 48 -25.02 41.57 -76.65
C ALA A 48 -25.97 40.36 -76.55
N PHE A 49 -26.41 39.82 -77.68
CA PHE A 49 -27.29 38.65 -77.71
C PHE A 49 -26.58 37.40 -77.17
N GLN A 50 -25.29 37.20 -77.49
CA GLN A 50 -24.49 36.08 -76.97
C GLN A 50 -24.25 36.13 -75.45
N LYS A 51 -24.46 37.29 -74.80
CA LYS A 51 -24.39 37.41 -73.33
C LYS A 51 -25.70 37.05 -72.64
N THR A 52 -26.76 36.78 -73.40
CA THR A 52 -28.05 36.36 -72.84
C THR A 52 -28.16 34.84 -72.84
N LEU A 53 -28.75 34.28 -71.79
CA LEU A 53 -29.17 32.88 -71.84
C LEU A 53 -30.40 32.76 -72.73
N SER A 54 -30.48 31.66 -73.49
CA SER A 54 -31.69 31.32 -74.21
C SER A 54 -32.80 30.92 -73.23
N ALA A 55 -34.05 31.14 -73.63
CA ALA A 55 -35.20 30.73 -72.83
C ALA A 55 -35.24 29.21 -72.61
N SER A 56 -34.78 28.42 -73.60
CA SER A 56 -34.68 26.97 -73.45
C SER A 56 -33.65 26.59 -72.39
N THR A 57 -32.43 27.12 -72.44
CA THR A 57 -31.39 26.81 -71.45
C THR A 57 -31.81 27.23 -70.04
N PHE A 58 -32.51 28.35 -69.88
CA PHE A 58 -33.06 28.74 -68.60
C PHE A 58 -34.15 27.78 -68.10
N THR A 59 -35.04 27.34 -68.98
CA THR A 59 -36.11 26.38 -68.64
C THR A 59 -35.53 25.01 -68.29
N ASP A 60 -34.58 24.53 -69.09
CA ASP A 60 -33.87 23.26 -68.86
C ASP A 60 -33.18 23.28 -67.48
N HIS A 61 -32.59 24.41 -67.09
CA HIS A 61 -31.97 24.57 -65.77
C HIS A 61 -33.00 24.57 -64.62
N LEU A 62 -34.16 25.19 -64.80
CA LEU A 62 -35.23 25.20 -63.79
C LEU A 62 -35.83 23.81 -63.56
N GLU A 63 -35.91 23.00 -64.61
CA GLU A 63 -36.48 21.66 -64.55
C GLU A 63 -35.45 20.59 -64.12
N ASP A 64 -34.15 20.89 -64.22
CA ASP A 64 -33.08 19.99 -63.78
C ASP A 64 -32.96 19.94 -62.24
N GLN A 65 -33.48 18.85 -61.67
CA GLN A 65 -33.38 18.55 -60.23
C GLN A 65 -31.93 18.39 -59.72
N ASN A 66 -30.94 18.28 -60.61
CA ASN A 66 -29.54 18.12 -60.29
C ASN A 66 -28.69 19.36 -60.63
N ALA A 67 -29.30 20.46 -61.08
CA ALA A 67 -28.62 21.69 -61.48
C ALA A 67 -27.65 22.25 -60.42
N HIS A 68 -27.88 21.94 -59.14
CA HIS A 68 -27.09 22.40 -58.01
C HIS A 68 -26.56 21.27 -57.11
N ILE A 69 -26.54 20.01 -57.59
CA ILE A 69 -26.22 18.84 -56.75
C ILE A 69 -24.81 18.88 -56.14
N SER A 70 -23.88 19.60 -56.77
CA SER A 70 -22.49 19.73 -56.32
C SER A 70 -22.28 20.78 -55.21
N VAL A 71 -23.24 21.68 -55.00
CA VAL A 71 -23.09 22.84 -54.09
C VAL A 71 -24.22 22.95 -53.07
N LEU A 72 -25.39 22.36 -53.34
CA LEU A 72 -26.54 22.36 -52.43
C LEU A 72 -26.92 20.93 -52.06
N ALA A 73 -27.28 20.73 -50.78
CA ALA A 73 -27.91 19.49 -50.35
C ALA A 73 -29.38 19.46 -50.80
N LYS A 74 -29.82 18.30 -51.28
CA LYS A 74 -31.24 18.02 -51.52
C LYS A 74 -31.97 18.04 -50.18
N ARG A 75 -33.28 18.34 -50.23
CA ARG A 75 -34.14 18.39 -49.03
C ARG A 75 -34.12 17.09 -48.21
N ASN A 76 -33.99 15.95 -48.88
CA ASN A 76 -33.88 14.62 -48.28
C ASN A 76 -32.43 14.17 -48.04
N ALA A 77 -31.46 15.06 -48.22
CA ALA A 77 -30.02 14.80 -48.07
C ALA A 77 -29.45 13.66 -48.96
N SER A 78 -30.20 13.17 -49.96
CA SER A 78 -29.80 11.97 -50.70
C SER A 78 -28.58 12.14 -51.61
N ASN A 79 -28.08 13.38 -51.78
CA ASN A 79 -26.85 13.68 -52.50
C ASN A 79 -25.64 13.93 -51.58
N LEU A 80 -25.78 13.75 -50.27
CA LEU A 80 -24.66 13.86 -49.34
C LEU A 80 -23.90 12.54 -49.26
N THR A 81 -22.57 12.64 -49.19
CA THR A 81 -21.69 11.51 -48.86
C THR A 81 -21.48 11.41 -47.36
N ASP A 82 -21.03 10.25 -46.87
CA ASP A 82 -20.68 10.05 -45.45
C ASP A 82 -19.68 11.09 -44.94
N ALA A 83 -18.72 11.49 -45.78
CA ALA A 83 -17.77 12.55 -45.46
C ALA A 83 -18.46 13.91 -45.23
N ASN A 84 -19.45 14.26 -46.07
CA ASN A 84 -20.24 15.47 -45.85
C ASN A 84 -21.03 15.40 -44.55
N VAL A 85 -21.64 14.25 -44.27
CA VAL A 85 -22.41 14.02 -43.05
C VAL A 85 -21.53 14.17 -41.80
N GLU A 86 -20.34 13.59 -41.78
CA GLU A 86 -19.41 13.71 -40.64
C GLU A 86 -18.88 15.14 -40.48
N GLU A 87 -18.51 15.83 -41.56
CA GLU A 87 -18.09 17.24 -41.48
C GLU A 87 -19.21 18.13 -40.94
N TRP A 88 -20.46 17.88 -41.36
CA TRP A 88 -21.62 18.60 -40.86
C TRP A 88 -21.89 18.27 -39.39
N LYS A 89 -21.77 17.01 -38.98
CA LYS A 89 -21.91 16.62 -37.56
C LYS A 89 -20.92 17.37 -36.67
N GLU A 90 -19.69 17.54 -37.15
CA GLU A 90 -18.65 18.30 -36.47
C GLU A 90 -18.99 19.80 -36.40
N LYS A 91 -19.31 20.43 -37.55
CA LYS A 91 -19.63 21.86 -37.62
C LYS A 91 -20.88 22.24 -36.82
N LEU A 92 -21.89 21.38 -36.85
CA LEU A 92 -23.15 21.55 -36.10
C LEU A 92 -23.00 21.13 -34.62
N LYS A 93 -21.85 20.56 -34.23
CA LYS A 93 -21.56 20.07 -32.88
C LYS A 93 -22.58 19.03 -32.38
N ILE A 94 -23.08 18.19 -33.27
CA ILE A 94 -24.07 17.14 -32.98
C ILE A 94 -23.43 15.75 -32.80
N LYS A 95 -22.10 15.64 -32.89
CA LYS A 95 -21.38 14.37 -32.73
C LYS A 95 -21.62 13.70 -31.36
N LEU A 96 -21.90 14.50 -30.33
CA LEU A 96 -22.19 14.06 -28.98
C LEU A 96 -23.69 14.15 -28.63
N ALA A 97 -24.57 14.34 -29.63
CA ALA A 97 -25.99 14.39 -29.38
C ALA A 97 -26.47 13.01 -28.92
N ALA A 98 -27.15 12.97 -27.78
CA ALA A 98 -27.93 11.82 -27.35
C ALA A 98 -29.13 11.69 -28.29
N THR A 99 -29.20 10.60 -29.04
CA THR A 99 -30.36 10.21 -29.83
C THR A 99 -31.17 9.23 -29.01
N ILE A 100 -32.44 9.56 -28.76
CA ILE A 100 -33.40 8.60 -28.22
C ILE A 100 -33.92 7.71 -29.34
N ASP A 101 -34.36 6.51 -29.00
CA ASP A 101 -35.00 5.60 -29.94
C ASP A 101 -36.19 6.27 -30.65
N GLY A 102 -36.21 6.15 -31.97
CA GLY A 102 -37.36 6.47 -32.82
C GLY A 102 -38.24 5.25 -33.05
N SER A 103 -39.28 5.39 -33.89
CA SER A 103 -40.15 4.27 -34.25
C SER A 103 -39.45 3.17 -35.04
N GLU A 104 -38.35 3.49 -35.74
CA GLU A 104 -37.65 2.58 -36.66
C GLU A 104 -36.13 2.47 -36.40
N GLU A 105 -35.56 3.32 -35.54
CA GLU A 105 -34.11 3.34 -35.27
C GLU A 105 -33.83 3.39 -33.76
N THR A 106 -32.90 2.55 -33.31
CA THR A 106 -32.37 2.62 -31.94
C THR A 106 -31.40 3.78 -31.84
N GLY A 107 -31.59 4.62 -30.83
CA GLY A 107 -30.71 5.70 -30.47
C GLY A 107 -29.39 5.23 -29.84
N ASN A 108 -28.54 6.18 -29.48
CA ASN A 108 -27.24 5.91 -28.86
C ASN A 108 -27.26 6.00 -27.33
N VAL A 109 -28.42 6.26 -26.72
CA VAL A 109 -28.61 6.25 -25.26
C VAL A 109 -29.52 5.11 -24.82
N PHE A 110 -29.32 4.65 -23.58
CA PHE A 110 -30.19 3.65 -22.97
C PHE A 110 -31.65 4.14 -22.89
N THR A 111 -32.59 3.24 -23.15
CA THR A 111 -34.02 3.48 -22.96
C THR A 111 -34.36 3.64 -21.49
N LYS A 112 -35.53 4.22 -21.19
CA LYS A 112 -36.02 4.32 -19.80
C LYS A 112 -36.18 2.95 -19.16
N GLU A 113 -36.60 1.96 -19.95
CA GLU A 113 -36.74 0.57 -19.53
C GLU A 113 -35.39 -0.03 -19.15
N GLN A 114 -34.37 0.12 -20.00
CA GLN A 114 -33.01 -0.35 -19.71
C GLN A 114 -32.41 0.33 -18.46
N ILE A 115 -32.59 1.65 -18.33
CA ILE A 115 -32.15 2.39 -17.14
C ILE A 115 -32.87 1.87 -15.90
N ARG A 116 -34.17 1.61 -15.99
CA ARG A 116 -34.97 1.08 -14.86
C ARG A 116 -34.47 -0.30 -14.44
N GLU A 117 -34.17 -1.18 -15.39
CA GLU A 117 -33.58 -2.50 -15.09
C GLU A 117 -32.24 -2.37 -14.36
N ILE A 118 -31.34 -1.49 -14.83
CA ILE A 118 -30.05 -1.23 -14.18
C ILE A 118 -30.26 -0.70 -12.75
N VAL A 119 -31.16 0.26 -12.57
CA VAL A 119 -31.48 0.83 -11.26
C VAL A 119 -32.05 -0.22 -10.31
N ASN A 120 -32.94 -1.08 -10.79
CA ASN A 120 -33.51 -2.16 -9.98
C ASN A 120 -32.43 -3.14 -9.49
N VAL A 121 -31.46 -3.48 -10.34
CA VAL A 121 -30.33 -4.34 -9.95
C VAL A 121 -29.48 -3.67 -8.86
N PHE A 122 -29.21 -2.37 -8.98
CA PHE A 122 -28.48 -1.64 -7.95
C PHE A 122 -29.25 -1.56 -6.64
N GLN A 123 -30.56 -1.30 -6.67
CA GLN A 123 -31.40 -1.28 -5.48
C GLN A 123 -31.38 -2.63 -4.76
N ALA A 124 -31.54 -3.74 -5.49
CA ALA A 124 -31.49 -5.07 -4.89
C ALA A 124 -30.13 -5.37 -4.22
N LYS A 125 -29.02 -4.86 -4.78
CA LYS A 125 -27.68 -5.01 -4.18
C LYS A 125 -27.48 -4.12 -2.96
N ASP A 126 -28.07 -2.93 -2.97
CA ASP A 126 -28.04 -2.02 -1.82
C ASP A 126 -28.83 -2.62 -0.64
N ASP A 127 -30.01 -3.18 -0.91
CA ASP A 127 -30.80 -3.91 0.09
C ASP A 127 -30.04 -5.11 0.68
N GLU A 128 -29.36 -5.89 -0.17
CA GLU A 128 -28.51 -7.02 0.28
C GLU A 128 -27.37 -6.53 1.18
N MET A 129 -26.72 -5.43 0.80
CA MET A 129 -25.62 -4.83 1.58
C MET A 129 -26.12 -4.33 2.94
N LEU A 130 -27.28 -3.67 2.99
CA LEU A 130 -27.89 -3.20 4.23
C LEU A 130 -28.21 -4.36 5.18
N GLU A 131 -28.68 -5.49 4.65
CA GLU A 131 -28.94 -6.70 5.43
C GLU A 131 -27.64 -7.30 6.00
N HIS A 132 -26.55 -7.34 5.21
CA HIS A 132 -25.24 -7.78 5.71
C HIS A 132 -24.70 -6.86 6.81
N ILE A 133 -24.82 -5.54 6.63
CA ILE A 133 -24.43 -4.56 7.66
C ILE A 133 -25.23 -4.77 8.93
N ARG A 134 -26.54 -5.00 8.82
CA ARG A 134 -27.40 -5.30 9.96
C ARG A 134 -26.93 -6.54 10.71
N ARG A 135 -26.64 -7.63 10.01
CA ARG A 135 -26.09 -8.86 10.62
C ARG A 135 -24.75 -8.64 11.30
N ILE A 136 -23.85 -7.90 10.67
CA ILE A 136 -22.55 -7.56 11.28
C ILE A 136 -22.77 -6.78 12.57
N ASN A 137 -23.65 -5.78 12.55
CA ASN A 137 -23.98 -5.01 13.74
C ASN A 137 -24.64 -5.87 14.83
N GLU A 138 -25.50 -6.83 14.47
CA GLU A 138 -26.07 -7.79 15.43
C GLU A 138 -24.98 -8.67 16.06
N ILE A 139 -24.01 -9.14 15.27
CA ILE A 139 -22.86 -9.92 15.77
C ILE A 139 -21.99 -9.06 16.71
N LEU A 140 -21.73 -7.81 16.33
CA LEU A 140 -20.87 -6.90 17.10
C LEU A 140 -21.57 -6.32 18.34
N ALA A 141 -22.90 -6.20 18.32
CA ALA A 141 -23.71 -5.71 19.44
C ALA A 141 -24.13 -6.82 20.39
N SER A 142 -23.91 -8.09 20.04
CA SER A 142 -23.99 -9.17 21.02
C SER A 142 -22.88 -8.91 22.03
N ASP A 143 -23.24 -8.41 23.21
CA ASP A 143 -22.39 -8.43 24.40
C ASP A 143 -21.90 -9.89 24.53
N ASP A 144 -20.65 -10.14 24.16
CA ASP A 144 -20.09 -11.49 24.18
C ASP A 144 -19.86 -11.83 25.65
N ALA A 145 -20.90 -12.39 26.28
CA ALA A 145 -20.87 -12.81 27.68
C ALA A 145 -19.65 -13.71 27.96
N ASN A 146 -19.15 -14.44 26.95
CA ASN A 146 -17.95 -15.25 27.11
C ASN A 146 -16.68 -14.38 27.19
N LEU A 147 -16.63 -13.24 26.49
CA LEU A 147 -15.52 -12.29 26.61
C LEU A 147 -15.50 -11.62 27.98
N ASP A 148 -16.67 -11.28 28.52
CA ASP A 148 -16.80 -10.75 29.88
C ASP A 148 -16.39 -11.80 30.93
N GLU A 149 -16.82 -13.06 30.78
CA GLU A 149 -16.39 -14.17 31.64
C GLU A 149 -14.86 -14.43 31.56
N LEU A 150 -14.27 -14.34 30.36
CA LEU A 150 -12.82 -14.43 30.18
C LEU A 150 -12.08 -13.27 30.86
N GLN A 151 -12.64 -12.06 30.81
CA GLN A 151 -12.08 -10.89 31.49
C GLN A 151 -12.13 -11.06 33.01
N GLU A 152 -13.23 -11.59 33.55
CA GLU A 152 -13.36 -11.94 34.96
C GLU A 152 -12.31 -12.99 35.38
N ILE A 153 -12.12 -14.06 34.61
CA ILE A 153 -11.09 -15.08 34.85
C ILE A 153 -9.68 -14.45 34.82
N VAL A 154 -9.40 -13.58 33.85
CA VAL A 154 -8.12 -12.89 33.74
C VAL A 154 -7.86 -12.03 34.98
N ASP A 155 -8.87 -11.35 35.50
CA ASP A 155 -8.74 -10.53 36.71
C ASP A 155 -8.53 -11.38 37.96
N TYR A 156 -9.22 -12.52 38.09
CA TYR A 156 -8.92 -13.51 39.13
C TYR A 156 -7.49 -14.05 39.04
N ILE A 157 -6.96 -14.31 37.85
CA ILE A 157 -5.57 -14.78 37.68
C ILE A 157 -4.58 -13.70 38.14
N LYS A 158 -4.84 -12.43 37.82
CA LYS A 158 -3.98 -11.31 38.25
C LYS A 158 -3.99 -11.18 39.78
N GLU A 159 -5.16 -11.28 40.40
CA GLU A 159 -5.30 -11.21 41.84
C GLU A 159 -4.55 -12.38 42.52
N ASN A 160 -4.78 -13.61 42.05
CA ASN A 160 -4.08 -14.79 42.55
C ASN A 160 -2.56 -14.65 42.45
N ARG A 161 -2.06 -14.10 41.33
CA ARG A 161 -0.63 -13.82 41.16
C ARG A 161 -0.13 -12.83 42.22
N GLN A 162 -0.86 -11.75 42.47
CA GLN A 162 -0.49 -10.77 43.49
C GLN A 162 -0.47 -11.39 44.89
N GLN A 163 -1.48 -12.20 45.24
CA GLN A 163 -1.53 -12.90 46.52
C GLN A 163 -0.35 -13.87 46.68
N ILE A 164 0.04 -14.60 45.63
CA ILE A 164 1.22 -15.48 45.65
C ILE A 164 2.50 -14.68 45.89
N GLU A 165 2.67 -13.51 45.27
CA GLU A 165 3.85 -12.67 45.51
C GLU A 165 3.90 -12.15 46.95
N LEU A 166 2.75 -11.72 47.50
CA LEU A 166 2.66 -11.34 48.92
C LEU A 166 3.02 -12.52 49.85
N LEU A 167 2.54 -13.73 49.53
CA LEU A 167 2.88 -14.94 50.27
C LEU A 167 4.37 -15.26 50.17
N LYS A 168 4.97 -15.20 48.97
CA LYS A 168 6.42 -15.40 48.80
C LYS A 168 7.22 -14.41 49.65
N GLU A 169 6.85 -13.13 49.63
CA GLU A 169 7.52 -12.13 50.45
C GLU A 169 7.36 -12.38 51.96
N ALA A 170 6.20 -12.83 52.41
CA ALA A 170 5.96 -13.17 53.81
C ALA A 170 6.74 -14.44 54.23
N VAL A 171 6.75 -15.46 53.37
CA VAL A 171 7.44 -16.74 53.56
C VAL A 171 8.96 -16.53 53.58
N ILE A 172 9.52 -15.74 52.67
CA ILE A 172 10.97 -15.42 52.67
C ILE A 172 11.35 -14.61 53.92
N ARG A 173 10.47 -13.75 54.43
CA ARG A 173 10.75 -12.94 55.63
C ARG A 173 10.53 -13.67 56.96
N ASN A 174 9.66 -14.68 57.01
CA ASN A 174 9.26 -15.33 58.26
C ASN A 174 9.75 -16.78 58.44
N ILE A 175 10.35 -17.45 57.43
CA ILE A 175 11.01 -18.75 57.67
C ILE A 175 12.47 -18.54 58.06
N SER A 176 12.72 -17.79 59.13
CA SER A 176 13.96 -17.97 59.89
C SER A 176 13.68 -18.91 61.05
N ASP A 177 14.60 -19.84 61.29
CA ASP A 177 14.53 -20.83 62.37
C ASP A 177 14.47 -20.17 63.78
N ASP A 178 14.74 -18.87 63.82
CA ASP A 178 14.66 -17.96 64.96
C ASP A 178 13.21 -17.64 65.41
N THR A 179 12.21 -18.03 64.62
CA THR A 179 10.78 -17.78 64.92
C THR A 179 9.99 -19.06 65.17
N ILE A 180 10.60 -20.23 64.97
CA ILE A 180 9.95 -21.54 65.14
C ILE A 180 10.11 -21.98 66.59
N ASN A 181 9.01 -22.05 67.33
CA ASN A 181 9.01 -22.54 68.71
C ASN A 181 9.21 -24.06 68.76
N LEU A 182 10.01 -24.53 69.72
CA LEU A 182 10.16 -25.94 70.01
C LEU A 182 8.87 -26.49 70.63
N ALA A 183 8.32 -27.56 70.04
CA ALA A 183 7.09 -28.18 70.54
C ALA A 183 7.30 -28.99 71.85
N GLY A 184 8.55 -29.34 72.17
CA GLY A 184 8.91 -30.17 73.32
C GLY A 184 9.68 -29.42 74.40
N MET A 185 9.58 -29.90 75.64
CA MET A 185 10.41 -29.42 76.75
C MET A 185 11.73 -30.19 76.80
N TYR A 186 12.83 -29.51 76.50
CA TYR A 186 14.17 -30.09 76.50
C TYR A 186 14.95 -29.66 77.75
N SER A 187 14.47 -30.06 78.93
CA SER A 187 15.03 -29.64 80.24
C SER A 187 16.53 -29.90 80.39
N ASN A 188 17.07 -30.92 79.72
CA ASN A 188 18.49 -31.28 79.75
C ASN A 188 19.38 -30.45 78.79
N TRP A 189 18.74 -29.57 78.00
CA TRP A 189 19.37 -28.72 76.99
C TRP A 189 19.20 -27.22 77.33
N GLY A 190 18.88 -26.89 78.58
CA GLY A 190 18.77 -25.50 79.04
C GLY A 190 17.47 -24.81 78.59
N SER A 191 17.39 -23.49 78.84
CA SER A 191 16.22 -22.67 78.51
C SER A 191 16.24 -22.26 77.03
N ILE A 192 15.80 -23.15 76.16
CA ILE A 192 15.69 -22.94 74.72
C ILE A 192 14.22 -22.79 74.33
N THR A 193 13.91 -21.78 73.52
CA THR A 193 12.53 -21.49 73.08
C THR A 193 12.36 -21.73 71.59
N TYR A 194 13.36 -21.36 70.80
CA TYR A 194 13.33 -21.42 69.35
C TYR A 194 14.24 -22.52 68.78
N GLN A 195 13.90 -23.01 67.59
CA GLN A 195 14.59 -24.12 66.93
C GLN A 195 16.06 -23.78 66.61
N ASN A 196 16.37 -22.53 66.23
CA ASN A 196 17.75 -22.08 66.04
C ASN A 196 18.63 -22.26 67.29
N GLN A 197 18.11 -21.89 68.47
CA GLN A 197 18.81 -21.99 69.75
C GLN A 197 19.11 -23.44 70.12
N PHE A 198 18.17 -24.34 69.81
CA PHE A 198 18.41 -25.77 69.97
C PHE A 198 19.50 -26.27 69.04
N ASN A 199 19.44 -25.90 67.75
CA ASN A 199 20.41 -26.32 66.75
C ASN A 199 21.84 -25.86 67.11
N ASP A 200 22.01 -24.62 67.55
CA ASP A 200 23.30 -24.09 68.00
C ASP A 200 23.87 -24.85 69.20
N LEU A 201 23.00 -25.18 70.16
CA LEU A 201 23.40 -25.91 71.36
C LEU A 201 23.72 -27.38 71.07
N VAL A 202 22.95 -28.02 70.19
CA VAL A 202 23.21 -29.37 69.67
C VAL A 202 24.54 -29.41 68.95
N TYR A 203 24.77 -28.49 68.02
CA TYR A 203 26.04 -28.37 67.31
C TYR A 203 27.20 -28.20 68.29
N SER A 204 27.07 -27.29 69.26
CA SER A 204 28.10 -27.06 70.27
C SER A 204 28.39 -28.29 71.12
N LYS A 205 27.37 -29.04 71.54
CA LYS A 205 27.55 -30.28 72.31
C LYS A 205 28.16 -31.40 71.47
N ILE A 206 27.73 -31.58 70.23
CA ILE A 206 28.32 -32.55 69.30
C ILE A 206 29.78 -32.20 69.08
N LYS A 207 30.09 -30.93 68.78
CA LYS A 207 31.47 -30.47 68.60
C LYS A 207 32.32 -30.69 69.85
N ASN A 208 31.80 -30.38 71.04
CA ASN A 208 32.49 -30.67 72.28
C ASN A 208 32.69 -32.18 72.53
N ILE A 209 31.75 -33.02 72.11
CA ILE A 209 31.90 -34.49 72.19
C ILE A 209 32.91 -34.98 71.15
N GLU A 210 32.92 -34.44 69.93
CA GLU A 210 33.92 -34.76 68.90
C GLU A 210 35.33 -34.33 69.33
N ASP A 211 35.45 -33.14 69.91
CA ASP A 211 36.67 -32.60 70.48
C ASP A 211 37.13 -33.45 71.69
N ALA A 212 36.21 -33.93 72.54
CA ALA A 212 36.51 -34.77 73.70
C ALA A 212 36.76 -36.26 73.37
N ALA A 213 36.16 -36.78 72.30
CA ALA A 213 36.32 -38.16 71.83
C ALA A 213 37.61 -38.35 71.02
N SER A 214 38.26 -37.26 70.60
CA SER A 214 39.57 -37.27 69.95
C SER A 214 40.69 -37.37 71.00
N ALA A 215 40.74 -38.48 71.75
CA ALA A 215 41.81 -38.76 72.72
C ALA A 215 43.18 -39.03 72.07
N GLU A 216 43.24 -39.23 70.76
CA GLU A 216 44.42 -38.96 69.94
C GLU A 216 43.95 -38.28 68.65
N LYS A 217 44.31 -37.02 68.42
CA LYS A 217 44.06 -36.38 67.12
C LYS A 217 44.87 -37.14 66.06
N ILE A 218 44.15 -37.88 65.22
CA ILE A 218 44.74 -38.66 64.12
C ILE A 218 44.75 -37.87 62.79
N LYS A 219 44.14 -36.69 62.75
CA LYS A 219 43.97 -35.90 61.52
C LYS A 219 43.95 -34.39 61.79
N HIS A 220 44.65 -33.61 60.98
CA HIS A 220 44.63 -32.14 60.94
C HIS A 220 44.32 -31.69 59.51
N GLU A 221 43.41 -30.73 59.35
CA GLU A 221 43.02 -30.18 58.05
C GLU A 221 43.22 -28.68 58.00
N GLU A 222 43.82 -28.20 56.91
CA GLU A 222 44.08 -26.77 56.73
C GLU A 222 44.03 -26.40 55.25
N ARG A 223 43.65 -25.15 54.98
CA ARG A 223 43.58 -24.60 53.62
C ARG A 223 44.72 -23.61 53.42
N VAL A 224 45.50 -23.82 52.37
CA VAL A 224 46.66 -22.97 52.05
C VAL A 224 46.58 -22.44 50.62
N ARG A 225 47.26 -21.33 50.35
CA ARG A 225 47.35 -20.70 49.02
C ARG A 225 48.79 -20.70 48.45
N GLY A 226 49.71 -21.38 49.10
CA GLY A 226 51.13 -21.44 48.75
C GLY A 226 51.96 -21.98 49.89
N ASP A 227 53.28 -21.85 49.78
CA ASP A 227 54.24 -22.32 50.79
C ASP A 227 53.85 -21.84 52.19
N SER A 228 53.71 -22.77 53.11
CA SER A 228 53.10 -22.51 54.41
C SER A 228 53.75 -23.35 55.50
N ARG A 229 53.94 -22.72 56.67
CA ARG A 229 54.33 -23.43 57.90
C ARG A 229 53.07 -23.77 58.69
N ILE A 230 52.82 -25.05 58.84
CA ILE A 230 51.58 -25.58 59.43
C ILE A 230 51.90 -26.08 60.83
N LYS A 231 51.13 -25.60 61.81
CA LYS A 231 51.16 -26.08 63.19
C LYS A 231 49.94 -26.98 63.41
N HIS A 232 50.20 -28.23 63.71
CA HIS A 232 49.20 -29.25 64.05
C HIS A 232 49.45 -29.76 65.47
N ASP A 233 48.56 -30.60 65.98
CA ASP A 233 48.61 -31.14 67.34
C ASP A 233 48.52 -32.67 67.39
N LEU A 234 48.99 -33.32 66.32
CA LEU A 234 49.05 -34.78 66.15
C LEU A 234 50.16 -35.46 66.98
N ASP A 235 51.11 -34.69 67.52
CA ASP A 235 52.29 -35.13 68.27
C ASP A 235 52.99 -36.37 67.67
N THR A 236 53.37 -36.24 66.39
CA THR A 236 53.99 -37.32 65.61
C THR A 236 54.88 -36.75 64.51
N LEU A 237 55.97 -37.46 64.19
CA LEU A 237 56.73 -37.25 62.96
C LEU A 237 56.31 -38.22 61.84
N SER A 238 55.53 -39.25 62.18
CA SER A 238 54.99 -40.25 61.26
C SER A 238 53.58 -39.86 60.84
N PHE A 239 53.45 -39.36 59.62
CA PHE A 239 52.18 -38.93 59.05
C PHE A 239 52.17 -39.11 57.53
N VAL A 240 50.96 -39.20 56.96
CA VAL A 240 50.68 -39.05 55.52
C VAL A 240 50.02 -37.68 55.31
N ILE A 241 50.35 -37.00 54.22
CA ILE A 241 49.64 -35.79 53.80
C ILE A 241 48.99 -36.04 52.45
N ASP A 242 47.71 -35.71 52.37
CA ASP A 242 46.97 -35.60 51.13
C ASP A 242 46.67 -34.12 50.85
N ALA A 243 46.83 -33.72 49.59
CA ALA A 243 46.72 -32.33 49.16
C ALA A 243 45.97 -32.29 47.83
N TYR A 244 44.86 -31.55 47.77
CA TYR A 244 44.09 -31.41 46.52
C TYR A 244 43.57 -30.00 46.31
N ASP A 245 43.38 -29.64 45.04
CA ASP A 245 42.79 -28.37 44.62
C ASP A 245 41.30 -28.34 44.94
N THR A 246 40.85 -27.33 45.69
CA THR A 246 39.44 -27.25 46.14
C THR A 246 38.43 -26.99 45.01
N VAL A 247 38.88 -26.53 43.84
CA VAL A 247 38.02 -26.28 42.67
C VAL A 247 38.08 -27.47 41.71
N THR A 248 39.28 -27.94 41.37
CA THR A 248 39.45 -28.99 40.35
C THR A 248 39.42 -30.41 40.92
N MET A 249 39.54 -30.56 42.25
CA MET A 249 39.55 -31.82 42.99
C MET A 249 40.72 -32.76 42.64
N PHE A 250 41.71 -32.31 41.87
CA PHE A 250 42.91 -33.09 41.59
C PHE A 250 43.92 -33.01 42.74
N THR A 251 44.55 -34.15 43.05
CA THR A 251 45.66 -34.22 44.00
C THR A 251 46.88 -33.48 43.47
N ILE A 252 47.54 -32.71 44.32
CA ILE A 252 48.70 -31.90 43.99
C ILE A 252 49.95 -32.50 44.66
N PRO A 253 51.04 -32.69 43.91
CA PRO A 253 52.31 -33.07 44.49
C PRO A 253 52.86 -31.94 45.37
N ILE A 254 53.25 -32.27 46.61
CA ILE A 254 53.83 -31.33 47.56
C ILE A 254 55.15 -31.86 48.12
N LYS A 255 56.03 -30.94 48.52
CA LYS A 255 57.24 -31.26 49.28
C LYS A 255 57.01 -30.87 50.74
N VAL A 256 57.35 -31.76 51.66
CA VAL A 256 57.08 -31.56 53.09
C VAL A 256 58.37 -31.67 53.87
N ARG A 257 58.67 -30.64 54.67
CA ARG A 257 59.79 -30.60 55.60
C ARG A 257 59.26 -30.72 57.03
N ARG A 258 59.72 -31.74 57.76
CA ARG A 258 59.37 -31.94 59.18
C ARG A 258 60.23 -31.02 60.04
N ILE A 259 59.63 -30.23 60.91
CA ILE A 259 60.35 -29.33 61.83
C ILE A 259 60.38 -29.94 63.24
N ASP A 260 59.22 -30.30 63.78
CA ASP A 260 59.04 -30.99 65.07
C ASP A 260 57.77 -31.86 65.05
N THR A 261 57.41 -32.51 66.17
CA THR A 261 56.26 -33.43 66.26
C THR A 261 54.91 -32.77 65.98
N ASN A 262 54.86 -31.44 65.93
CA ASN A 262 53.62 -30.66 65.79
C ASN A 262 53.74 -29.56 64.71
N THR A 263 54.84 -29.52 63.97
CA THR A 263 55.09 -28.45 63.00
C THR A 263 55.77 -28.99 61.76
N ILE A 264 55.20 -28.65 60.61
CA ILE A 264 55.75 -28.96 59.29
C ILE A 264 55.78 -27.71 58.43
N GLU A 265 56.55 -27.77 57.36
CA GLU A 265 56.52 -26.79 56.30
C GLU A 265 56.21 -27.49 54.98
N VAL A 266 55.21 -26.96 54.29
CA VAL A 266 54.75 -27.46 53.00
C VAL A 266 55.21 -26.48 51.93
N LEU A 267 55.88 -27.03 50.92
CA LEU A 267 56.46 -26.29 49.80
C LEU A 267 55.86 -26.82 48.50
N PHE A 268 55.48 -25.90 47.63
CA PHE A 268 54.97 -26.17 46.29
C PHE A 268 56.06 -25.85 45.27
N ASP A 269 56.17 -26.65 44.21
CA ASP A 269 57.13 -26.38 43.13
C ASP A 269 56.78 -25.09 42.35
N SER A 270 55.53 -24.66 42.41
CA SER A 270 55.04 -23.37 41.92
C SER A 270 53.83 -22.93 42.73
N LEU A 271 53.56 -21.62 42.78
CA LEU A 271 52.43 -21.09 43.56
C LEU A 271 51.10 -21.67 43.02
N PRO A 272 50.30 -22.36 43.86
CA PRO A 272 49.07 -22.97 43.40
C PRO A 272 48.04 -21.90 42.99
N PRO A 273 47.30 -22.12 41.89
CA PRO A 273 46.35 -21.13 41.37
C PRO A 273 45.08 -21.01 42.23
N ASN A 274 44.69 -22.08 42.90
CA ASN A 274 43.51 -22.14 43.77
C ASN A 274 43.91 -22.48 45.22
N ILE A 275 42.94 -22.39 46.13
CA ILE A 275 43.13 -22.83 47.52
C ILE A 275 43.29 -24.34 47.53
N ILE A 276 44.33 -24.83 48.23
CA ILE A 276 44.62 -26.25 48.37
C ILE A 276 44.15 -26.71 49.74
N GLN A 277 43.38 -27.79 49.77
CA GLN A 277 43.01 -28.46 51.00
C GLN A 277 44.11 -29.45 51.35
N LEU A 278 44.72 -29.27 52.52
CA LEU A 278 45.68 -30.19 53.10
C LEU A 278 45.00 -31.02 54.18
N THR A 279 45.33 -32.30 54.19
CA THR A 279 44.89 -33.26 55.20
C THR A 279 46.10 -34.05 55.68
N ILE A 280 46.55 -33.76 56.91
CA ILE A 280 47.65 -34.46 57.57
C ILE A 280 47.03 -35.56 58.43
N LYS A 281 47.45 -36.80 58.26
CA LYS A 281 46.99 -37.94 59.06
C LYS A 281 48.16 -38.62 59.75
N LYS A 282 48.09 -38.77 61.08
CA LYS A 282 49.03 -39.56 61.88
C LYS A 282 48.97 -41.02 61.43
N ILE A 283 50.14 -41.64 61.28
CA ILE A 283 50.30 -43.08 61.04
C ILE A 283 50.61 -43.76 62.36
#